data_AF-X1PW70-F1
#
_entry.id   AF-X1PW70-F1
#
_cell.length_a   1.000
_cell.length_b   1.000
_cell.length_c   1.000
_cell.angle_alpha   90.00
_cell.angle_beta   90.00
_cell.angle_gamma   90.00
#
_symmetry.space_group_name_H-M   'P 1'
#
loop_
_entity.id
_entity.type
_entity.pdbx_description
1 polymer ?
#
loop_
_entity_poly.entity_id
_entity_poly.type
_entity_poly.pdbx_seq_one_letter_code
_entity_poly.pdbx_strand_id
1 'polypeptide(L)' 'MLIVKVKICGLTNYRDAAAAVDLGADLLGFNFYSGSPRFVTLEQAAQIINKLPAFIHVAGVFVNASLDQIKEA' A
#
# COMPACT_ATOMS: atom_id res chain seq x y z
N MET A 1 -21.87 -5.57 16.41
CA MET A 1 -21.98 -5.52 14.94
C MET A 1 -20.56 -5.59 14.39
N LEU A 2 -20.21 -6.62 13.63
CA LEU A 2 -18.89 -6.73 13.00
C LEU A 2 -18.94 -5.99 11.66
N ILE A 3 -18.14 -4.93 11.51
CA ILE A 3 -17.99 -4.20 10.25
C ILE A 3 -16.84 -4.85 9.48
N VAL A 4 -17.09 -5.24 8.23
CA VAL A 4 -16.07 -5.82 7.35
C VAL A 4 -15.10 -4.72 6.94
N LYS A 5 -13.80 -4.98 7.08
CA LYS A 5 -12.75 -4.09 6.58
C LYS A 5 -12.40 -4.38 5.13
N VAL A 6 -12.10 -3.34 4.37
CA VAL A 6 -11.75 -3.41 2.95
C VAL A 6 -10.33 -2.90 2.72
N LYS A 7 -9.51 -3.70 2.02
CA LYS A 7 -8.17 -3.34 1.57
C LYS A 7 -8.12 -3.23 0.05
N ILE A 8 -7.64 -2.10 -0.46
CA ILE A 8 -7.36 -1.91 -1.89
C ILE A 8 -5.86 -2.13 -2.13
N CYS A 9 -5.50 -3.06 -3.01
CA CYS A 9 -4.15 -3.61 -3.09
C CYS A 9 -3.50 -3.43 -4.47
N GLY A 10 -2.18 -3.23 -4.48
CA GLY A 10 -1.38 -3.08 -5.69
C GLY A 10 -1.54 -1.70 -6.32
N LEU A 11 -1.64 -0.67 -5.48
CA LEU A 11 -1.70 0.72 -5.89
C LEU A 11 -0.33 1.17 -6.40
N THR A 12 -0.33 1.87 -7.53
CA THR A 12 0.89 2.32 -8.21
C THR A 12 0.96 3.83 -8.41
N ASN A 13 -0.10 4.56 -8.06
CA ASN A 13 -0.17 6.01 -8.23
C ASN A 13 -1.05 6.66 -7.13
N TYR A 14 -0.86 7.96 -6.94
CA TYR A 14 -1.57 8.75 -5.93
C TYR A 14 -3.07 8.87 -6.20
N ARG A 15 -3.48 9.02 -7.47
CA ARG A 15 -4.89 9.26 -7.82
C ARG A 15 -5.77 8.09 -7.37
N ASP A 16 -5.33 6.87 -7.62
CA ASP A 16 -6.10 5.67 -7.23
C ASP A 16 -6.05 5.45 -5.72
N ALA A 17 -4.94 5.78 -5.07
CA ALA A 17 -4.80 5.69 -3.62
C ALA A 17 -5.73 6.69 -2.90
N ALA A 18 -5.79 7.93 -3.37
CA ALA A 18 -6.70 8.95 -2.85
C ALA A 18 -8.16 8.55 -3.08
N ALA A 19 -8.51 8.08 -4.28
CA ALA A 19 -9.87 7.61 -4.57
C ALA A 19 -10.28 6.43 -3.67
N ALA A 20 -9.36 5.50 -3.36
CA ALA A 20 -9.64 4.40 -2.43
C ALA A 20 -9.95 4.92 -1.01
N VAL A 21 -9.23 5.93 -0.54
CA VAL A 21 -9.50 6.58 0.76
C VAL A 21 -10.87 7.27 0.75
N ASP A 22 -11.16 8.05 -0.28
CA ASP A 22 -12.42 8.80 -0.41
C ASP A 22 -13.64 7.86 -0.48
N LEU A 23 -13.47 6.66 -1.02
CA LEU A 23 -14.51 5.62 -1.12
C LEU A 23 -14.59 4.73 0.13
N GLY A 24 -13.81 5.02 1.18
CA GLY A 24 -13.92 4.35 2.48
C GLY A 24 -13.10 3.07 2.62
N ALA A 25 -11.98 2.92 1.90
CA ALA A 25 -11.04 1.84 2.18
C ALA A 25 -10.45 1.97 3.59
N ASP A 26 -10.33 0.85 4.30
CA ASP A 26 -9.69 0.79 5.61
C ASP A 26 -8.16 0.71 5.50
N LEU A 27 -7.65 0.07 4.42
CA LEU A 27 -6.23 -0.14 4.20
C LEU A 27 -5.83 -0.04 2.72
N LEU A 28 -4.60 0.41 2.48
CA LEU A 28 -3.98 0.46 1.15
C LEU A 28 -2.79 -0.50 1.08
N GLY A 29 -2.59 -1.15 -0.07
CA GLY A 29 -1.52 -2.12 -0.28
C GLY A 29 -0.56 -1.74 -1.40
N PHE A 30 0.73 -1.72 -1.10
CA PHE A 30 1.83 -1.49 -2.04
C PHE A 30 2.65 -2.76 -2.22
N ASN A 31 3.00 -3.08 -3.47
CA ASN A 31 3.67 -4.34 -3.79
C ASN A 31 5.15 -4.08 -4.09
N PHE A 32 6.03 -4.67 -3.28
CA PHE A 32 7.48 -4.51 -3.37
C PHE A 32 8.16 -5.72 -4.04
N TYR A 33 7.40 -6.64 -4.63
CA TYR A 33 7.94 -7.74 -5.43
C TYR A 33 8.09 -7.34 -6.91
N SER A 34 9.32 -7.28 -7.39
CA SER A 34 9.68 -6.84 -8.75
C SER A 34 9.09 -7.68 -9.88
N GLY A 35 8.70 -8.93 -9.63
CA GLY A 35 8.00 -9.79 -10.60
C GLY A 35 6.51 -9.47 -10.78
N SER A 36 5.95 -8.54 -10.00
CA SER A 36 4.56 -8.13 -10.09
C SER A 36 4.36 -7.00 -11.12
N PRO A 37 3.30 -7.01 -11.94
CA PRO A 37 2.96 -5.86 -12.79
C PRO A 37 2.51 -4.63 -11.99
N ARG A 38 2.30 -4.80 -10.68
CA ARG A 38 1.90 -3.75 -9.73
C ARG A 38 3.05 -3.36 -8.80
N PHE A 39 4.28 -3.70 -9.17
CA PHE A 39 5.48 -3.36 -8.41
C PHE A 39 5.65 -1.84 -8.30
N VAL A 40 6.03 -1.38 -7.11
CA VAL A 40 6.50 -0.03 -6.83
C VAL A 40 7.77 -0.09 -6.00
N THR A 41 8.65 0.91 -6.14
CA THR A 41 9.80 1.07 -5.23
C THR A 41 9.35 1.65 -3.89
N LEU A 42 10.20 1.57 -2.86
CA LEU A 42 9.94 2.18 -1.56
C LEU A 42 9.78 3.70 -1.69
N GLU A 43 10.59 4.34 -2.52
CA GLU A 43 10.52 5.79 -2.77
C GLU A 43 9.21 6.17 -3.44
N GLN A 44 8.75 5.39 -4.43
CA GLN A 44 7.46 5.62 -5.09
C GLN A 44 6.29 5.45 -4.11
N ALA A 45 6.31 4.41 -3.29
CA ALA A 45 5.31 4.21 -2.25
C ALA A 45 5.31 5.36 -1.24
N ALA A 46 6.48 5.78 -0.75
CA ALA A 46 6.61 6.91 0.18
C ALA A 46 6.07 8.22 -0.42
N GLN A 47 6.34 8.50 -1.70
CA GLN A 47 5.79 9.67 -2.39
C GLN A 47 4.26 9.68 -2.47
N ILE A 48 3.62 8.50 -2.54
CA ILE A 48 2.17 8.37 -2.50
C ILE A 48 1.67 8.53 -1.06
N ILE A 49 2.24 7.77 -0.12
CA ILE A 49 1.82 7.71 1.28
C ILE A 49 1.92 9.07 1.96
N ASN A 50 2.98 9.83 1.71
CA ASN A 50 3.18 11.16 2.30
C ASN A 50 2.13 12.21 1.88
N LYS A 51 1.33 11.93 0.85
CA LYS A 51 0.23 12.80 0.39
C LYS A 51 -1.13 12.36 0.92
N LEU A 52 -1.22 11.18 1.55
CA LEU A 52 -2.47 10.62 2.06
C LEU A 52 -2.75 11.10 3.48
N PRO A 53 -4.03 11.06 3.93
CA PRO A 53 -4.37 11.37 5.32
C PRO A 53 -3.70 10.42 6.30
N ALA A 54 -3.23 10.94 7.45
CA ALA A 54 -2.49 10.16 8.45
C ALA A 54 -3.29 9.00 9.10
N PHE A 55 -4.61 8.96 8.94
CA PHE A 55 -5.47 7.93 9.54
C PHE A 55 -5.54 6.62 8.73
N ILE A 56 -5.07 6.60 7.47
CA ILE A 56 -5.18 5.41 6.64
C ILE A 56 -4.08 4.39 6.97
N HIS A 57 -4.45 3.12 7.12
CA HIS A 57 -3.46 2.05 7.28
C HIS A 57 -2.84 1.66 5.94
N VAL A 58 -1.55 1.37 5.96
CA VAL A 58 -0.78 0.94 4.78
C VAL A 58 -0.13 -0.41 5.02
N ALA A 59 -0.02 -1.22 3.99
CA ALA A 59 0.59 -2.55 4.03
C ALA A 59 1.55 -2.76 2.85
N GLY A 60 2.73 -3.29 3.15
CA GLY A 60 3.68 -3.78 2.15
C GLY A 60 3.42 -5.25 1.79
N VAL A 61 3.52 -5.58 0.51
CA VAL A 61 3.44 -6.96 0.01
C VAL A 61 4.82 -7.39 -0.48
N PHE A 62 5.32 -8.47 0.12
CA PHE A 62 6.64 -9.05 -0.15
C PHE A 62 6.47 -10.52 -0.54
N VAL A 63 7.31 -11.02 -1.45
CA VAL A 63 7.30 -12.42 -1.88
C VAL A 63 8.70 -12.99 -1.64
N ASN A 64 8.79 -13.96 -0.74
CA ASN A 64 10.05 -14.63 -0.36
C ASN A 64 11.19 -13.68 0.08
N ALA A 65 10.86 -12.48 0.57
CA ALA A 65 11.84 -11.55 1.12
C ALA A 65 12.33 -12.03 2.50
N SER A 66 13.57 -11.72 2.85
CA SER A 66 14.09 -11.95 4.19
C SER A 66 13.42 -11.02 5.21
N LEU A 67 13.48 -11.39 6.49
CA LEU A 67 12.95 -10.53 7.55
C LEU A 67 13.67 -9.18 7.63
N ASP A 68 14.97 -9.14 7.30
CA ASP A 68 15.74 -7.90 7.31
C ASP A 68 15.29 -6.97 6.19
N GLN A 69 15.08 -7.51 4.97
CA GLN A 69 14.52 -6.75 3.84
C GLN A 69 13.12 -6.18 4.16
N ILE A 70 12.30 -6.91 4.91
CA ILE A 70 10.96 -6.45 5.31
C ILE A 70 11.04 -5.34 6.37
N LYS A 71 12.01 -5.38 7.28
CA LYS A 71 12.17 -4.37 8.34
C LYS A 71 12.77 -3.06 7.85
N GLU A 72 13.58 -3.12 6.79
CA GLU A 72 14.19 -1.93 6.17
C GLU A 72 13.20 -1.13 5.30
N ALA A 73 12.12 -1.76 4.86
CA ALA A 73 11.08 -1.20 4.01
C ALA A 73 10.05 -0.35 4.78
#